data_AF-A0A8B9RY46-F1
#
_entry.id   AF-A0A8B9RY46-F1
#
_cell.length_a   1.000
_cell.length_b   1.000
_cell.length_c   1.000
_cell.angle_alpha   90.00
_cell.angle_beta   90.00
_cell.angle_gamma   90.00
#
_symmetry.space_group_name_H-M   'P 1'
#
loop_
_entity.id
_entity.type
_entity.pdbx_description
1 polymer ?
#
loop_
_entity_poly.entity_id
_entity_poly.type
_entity_poly.pdbx_seq_one_letter_code
_entity_poly.pdbx_strand_id
1 'polypeptide(L)' 'PPRPALLSPQDALLSLGAVLDVSSLRDALRHALVSLLPRVEHVYIYLLDGETRLICDDPPHELPPEGKLR' A
#
# COMPACT_ATOMS: atom_id res chain seq x y z
N PRO A 1 -10.43 -17.26 8.45
CA PRO A 1 -9.19 -17.10 7.68
C PRO A 1 -7.94 -17.17 8.58
N PRO A 2 -6.86 -17.84 8.16
CA PRO A 2 -5.59 -17.79 8.90
C PRO A 2 -5.06 -16.36 8.90
N ARG A 3 -4.59 -15.91 10.07
CA ARG A 3 -3.99 -14.57 10.24
C ARG A 3 -2.67 -14.56 9.46
N PRO A 4 -2.36 -13.54 8.63
CA PRO A 4 -1.03 -13.40 8.05
C PRO A 4 0.00 -13.41 9.18
N ALA A 5 1.08 -14.18 9.03
CA ALA A 5 2.18 -14.13 9.98
C ALA A 5 2.69 -12.69 10.03
N LEU A 6 2.77 -12.11 11.23
CA LEU A 6 3.31 -10.77 11.41
C LEU A 6 4.77 -10.79 10.95
N LEU A 7 5.07 -10.11 9.84
CA LEU A 7 6.45 -9.85 9.45
C LEU A 7 7.12 -9.03 10.56
N SER A 8 8.37 -9.33 10.87
CA SER A 8 9.15 -8.38 11.66
C SER A 8 9.32 -7.08 10.86
N PRO A 9 9.49 -5.92 11.52
CA PRO A 9 9.78 -4.67 10.81
C PRO A 9 10.97 -4.79 9.86
N GLN A 10 11.96 -5.61 10.20
CA GLN A 10 13.15 -5.85 9.38
C GLN A 10 12.80 -6.63 8.10
N ASP A 11 11.97 -7.67 8.20
CA ASP A 11 11.54 -8.47 7.05
C ASP A 11 10.69 -7.67 6.07
N ALA A 12 9.81 -6.80 6.59
CA ALA A 12 9.01 -5.91 5.77
C ALA A 12 9.87 -4.91 4.98
N LEU A 13 10.88 -4.31 5.63
CA LEU A 13 11.84 -3.43 4.96
C LEU A 13 12.66 -4.17 3.89
N LEU A 14 13.09 -5.40 4.17
CA LEU A 14 13.81 -6.22 3.21
C LEU A 14 12.92 -6.55 1.99
N SER A 15 11.66 -6.92 2.23
CA SER A 15 10.69 -7.20 1.17
C SER A 15 10.44 -5.98 0.30
N LEU A 16 10.36 -4.78 0.88
CA LEU A 16 10.22 -3.53 0.14
C LEU A 16 11.47 -3.21 -0.69
N GLY A 17 12.67 -3.47 -0.16
CA GLY A 17 13.93 -3.26 -0.88
C GLY A 17 14.16 -4.21 -2.06
N ALA A 18 13.46 -5.35 -2.10
CA ALA A 18 13.54 -6.33 -3.17
C ALA A 18 12.60 -6.03 -4.36
N VAL A 19 11.73 -5.02 -4.24
CA VAL A 19 10.78 -4.63 -5.29
C VAL A 19 11.51 -4.02 -6.48
N LEU A 20 11.15 -4.47 -7.69
CA LEU A 20 11.78 -4.02 -8.94
C LEU A 20 10.83 -3.27 -9.87
N ASP A 21 9.53 -3.30 -9.60
CA ASP A 21 8.51 -2.68 -10.44
C ASP A 21 7.43 -1.96 -9.62
N VAL A 22 6.78 -0.98 -10.25
CA VAL A 22 5.81 -0.10 -9.59
C VAL A 22 4.54 -0.85 -9.19
N SER A 23 4.14 -1.87 -9.96
CA SER A 23 3.00 -2.72 -9.63
C SER A 23 3.24 -3.51 -8.34
N SER A 24 4.39 -4.16 -8.24
CA SER A 24 4.78 -4.95 -7.07
C SER A 24 5.12 -4.09 -5.85
N LEU A 25 5.48 -2.81 -6.06
CA LEU A 25 5.66 -1.85 -4.96
C LEU A 25 4.39 -1.65 -4.15
N ARG A 26 3.23 -1.48 -4.82
CA ARG A 26 1.95 -1.30 -4.13
C ARG A 26 1.59 -2.54 -3.33
N ASP A 27 1.77 -3.72 -3.90
CA ASP A 27 1.47 -4.99 -3.24
C ASP A 27 2.38 -5.22 -2.03
N ALA A 28 3.68 -4.97 -2.18
CA ALA A 28 4.65 -5.09 -1.08
C ALA A 28 4.35 -4.10 0.05
N LEU A 29 4.00 -2.85 -0.27
CA LEU A 29 3.59 -1.84 0.72
C LEU A 29 2.29 -2.25 1.43
N ARG A 30 1.28 -2.71 0.69
CA ARG A 30 0.02 -3.20 1.26
C ARG A 30 0.29 -4.34 2.22
N HIS A 31 1.10 -5.31 1.80
CA HIS A 31 1.42 -6.48 2.61
C HIS A 31 2.21 -6.10 3.86
N ALA A 32 3.19 -5.20 3.75
CA ALA A 32 3.95 -4.70 4.88
C ALA A 32 3.06 -3.96 5.89
N LEU A 33 2.19 -3.06 5.41
CA LEU A 33 1.30 -2.29 6.28
C LEU A 33 0.29 -3.17 7.02
N VAL A 34 -0.35 -4.13 6.32
CA VAL A 34 -1.27 -5.10 6.94
C VAL A 34 -0.55 -6.01 7.95
N SER A 35 0.71 -6.33 7.69
CA SER A 35 1.52 -7.20 8.56
C SER A 35 2.10 -6.46 9.78
N LEU A 36 2.36 -5.16 9.68
CA LEU A 36 3.01 -4.39 10.76
C LEU A 36 2.02 -3.63 11.64
N LEU A 37 0.93 -3.14 11.06
CA LEU A 37 -0.03 -2.30 11.78
C LEU A 37 -1.15 -3.14 12.40
N PRO A 38 -1.38 -3.05 13.71
CA PRO A 38 -2.50 -3.75 14.33
C PRO A 38 -3.83 -3.14 13.87
N ARG A 39 -4.78 -3.99 13.48
CA ARG A 39 -6.20 -3.63 13.19
C ARG A 39 -6.42 -2.75 11.95
N VAL A 40 -5.63 -2.93 10.90
CA VAL A 40 -5.91 -2.32 9.60
C VAL A 40 -7.04 -3.07 8.90
N GLU A 41 -8.13 -2.36 8.59
CA GLU A 41 -9.25 -2.89 7.79
C GLU A 41 -8.99 -2.70 6.28
N HIS A 42 -8.50 -1.52 5.90
CA HIS A 42 -8.23 -1.16 4.50
C HIS A 42 -6.93 -0.37 4.37
N VAL A 43 -6.17 -0.65 3.30
CA VAL A 43 -4.98 0.12 2.90
C VAL A 43 -5.24 0.64 1.50
N TYR A 44 -5.06 1.94 1.28
CA TYR A 44 -5.10 2.53 -0.06
C TYR A 44 -3.77 3.21 -0.33
N ILE A 45 -3.15 2.83 -1.45
CA ILE A 45 -1.84 3.37 -1.86
C ILE A 45 -2.08 4.20 -3.11
N TYR A 46 -1.75 5.47 -2.99
CA TYR A 46 -1.85 6.45 -4.07
C TYR A 46 -0.47 6.70 -4.65
N LEU A 47 -0.35 6.56 -5.96
CA LEU A 47 0.83 6.99 -6.69
C LEU A 47 0.51 8.26 -7.48
N LEU A 48 1.48 9.15 -7.54
CA LEU A 48 1.38 10.35 -8.34
C LEU A 48 1.55 9.98 -9.82
N ASP A 49 0.58 10.38 -10.64
CA ASP A 49 0.68 10.26 -12.09
C ASP A 49 1.42 11.45 -12.72
N GLY A 50 1.60 11.41 -14.04
CA GLY A 50 2.26 12.49 -14.79
C GLY A 50 1.47 13.80 -14.84
N GLU A 51 0.19 13.77 -14.48
CA GLU A 51 -0.76 14.89 -14.52
C GLU A 51 -1.03 15.46 -13.12
N THR A 52 -0.17 15.15 -12.14
CA THR A 52 -0.26 15.56 -10.72
C THR A 52 -1.45 15.00 -9.94
N ARG A 53 -2.04 13.90 -10.41
CA ARG A 53 -3.17 13.22 -9.77
C ARG A 53 -2.68 12.04 -8.95
N LEU A 54 -3.38 11.77 -7.85
CA LEU A 54 -3.07 10.65 -6.96
C LEU A 54 -4.04 9.50 -7.25
N ILE A 55 -3.53 8.43 -7.87
CA ILE A 55 -4.32 7.30 -8.36
C ILE A 55 -4.09 6.06 -7.49
N CYS A 56 -5.20 5.45 -7.05
CA CYS A 56 -5.23 4.13 -6.43
C CYS A 56 -5.81 3.11 -7.42
N ASP A 57 -5.21 1.93 -7.51
CA ASP A 57 -5.61 0.92 -8.50
C ASP A 57 -6.55 -0.15 -7.90
N ASP A 58 -6.71 -0.20 -6.57
CA ASP A 58 -7.44 -1.27 -5.88
C ASP A 58 -8.23 -0.74 -4.65
N PRO A 59 -9.52 -0.38 -4.83
CA PRO A 59 -10.24 -0.30 -6.11
C PRO A 59 -9.77 0.93 -6.94
N PRO A 60 -10.02 0.97 -8.26
CA PRO A 60 -9.65 2.12 -9.09
C PRO A 60 -10.36 3.40 -8.65
N HIS A 61 -9.62 4.36 -8.09
CA HIS A 61 -10.15 5.68 -7.72
C HIS A 61 -9.03 6.72 -7.57
N GLU A 62 -9.43 7.98 -7.54
CA GLU A 62 -8.51 9.11 -7.40
C GLU A 62 -8.71 9.79 -6.06
N LEU A 63 -7.62 10.25 -5.44
CA LEU A 63 -7.72 11.05 -4.23
C LEU A 63 -8.25 12.45 -4.59
N PRO A 64 -9.36 12.91 -4.02
CA PRO A 64 -9.87 14.24 -4.28
C PRO A 64 -8.85 15.32 -3.84
N PRO A 65 -8.76 16.46 -4.54
CA PRO A 65 -7.82 17.54 -4.20
C PRO A 65 -8.05 18.13 -2.80
N GLU A 66 -9.22 17.91 -2.22
CA GLU A 66 -9.58 18.33 -0.86
C GLU A 66 -9.05 17.38 0.23
N GLY A 67 -8.40 16.27 -0.14
CA GLY A 67 -7.90 15.25 0.78
C GLY A 67 -8.99 14.45 1.53
N LYS A 68 -10.26 14.59 1.15
CA LYS A 68 -11.37 13.87 1.76
C LYS A 68 -11.57 12.52 1.07
N LEU A 69 -11.19 11.43 1.75
CA LEU A 69 -11.77 10.12 1.45
C LEU A 69 -13.23 10.10 1.93
N ARG A 70 -14.15 9.64 1.08
CA ARG A 70 -15.59 9.48 1.42
C ARG A 70 -15.85 8.15 2.09
#